data_AF-A0A9W8NDT3-F1
#
_entry.id   AF-A0A9W8NDT3-F1
#
_cell.length_a   1.000
_cell.length_b   1.000
_cell.length_c   1.000
_cell.angle_alpha   90.00
_cell.angle_beta   90.00
_cell.angle_gamma   90.00
#
_symmetry.space_group_name_H-M   'P 1'
#
loop_
_entity.id
_entity.type
_entity.pdbx_description
1 polymer ?
#
loop_
_entity_poly.entity_id
_entity_poly.type
_entity_poly.pdbx_seq_one_letter_code
_entity_poly.pdbx_strand_id
1 'polypeptide(L)' 'MSSTPPARLLSRQDLEDLEVFRRLDDENPDLNREELLSALRREVGHEPSRVVIRIIKLYFDPYWESKAVAWWKMAGN' A
#
# COMPACT_ATOMS: atom_id res chain seq x y z
N MET A 1 16.55 6.82 23.41
CA MET A 1 17.12 6.33 22.13
C MET A 1 15.93 6.04 21.22
N SER A 2 15.71 6.87 20.21
CA SER A 2 14.57 6.71 19.29
C SER A 2 14.91 5.60 18.30
N SER A 3 14.39 4.40 18.56
CA SER A 3 14.50 3.27 17.63
C SER A 3 13.53 3.48 16.48
N THR A 4 13.79 4.48 15.63
CA THR A 4 13.13 4.52 14.32
C THR A 4 13.69 3.32 13.55
N PRO A 5 12.90 2.27 13.29
CA PRO A 5 13.41 1.15 12.52
C PRO A 5 13.90 1.67 11.17
N PRO A 6 15.04 1.20 10.65
CA PRO A 6 15.53 1.65 9.36
C PRO A 6 14.41 1.42 8.35
N ALA A 7 14.07 2.45 7.58
CA ALA A 7 13.17 2.32 6.45
C ALA A 7 13.71 1.17 5.60
N ARG A 8 13.03 0.01 5.63
CA ARG A 8 13.42 -1.12 4.79
C ARG A 8 13.30 -0.63 3.37
N LEU A 9 14.44 -0.53 2.68
CA LEU A 9 14.46 -0.32 1.25
C LEU A 9 13.68 -1.47 0.61
N LEU A 10 12.73 -1.12 -0.25
CA LEU A 10 11.98 -2.09 -1.04
C LEU A 10 12.97 -2.89 -1.89
N SER A 11 12.80 -4.21 -1.92
CA SER A 11 13.56 -5.03 -2.84
C SER A 11 13.09 -4.77 -4.29
N ARG A 12 13.88 -5.20 -5.25
CA ARG A 12 13.47 -5.14 -6.66
C ARG A 12 12.15 -5.86 -6.91
N GLN A 13 11.95 -7.03 -6.29
CA GLN A 13 10.69 -7.76 -6.39
C GLN A 13 9.51 -6.96 -5.80
N ASP A 14 9.72 -6.29 -4.66
CA ASP A 14 8.65 -5.46 -4.08
C ASP A 14 8.24 -4.31 -5.02
N LEU A 15 9.19 -3.73 -5.74
CA LEU A 15 8.92 -2.68 -6.72
C LEU A 15 8.16 -3.22 -7.94
N GLU A 16 8.57 -4.38 -8.45
CA GLU A 16 7.90 -5.06 -9.58
C GLU A 16 6.45 -5.44 -9.21
N ASP A 17 6.21 -6.00 -8.01
CA ASP A 17 4.86 -6.29 -7.51
C ASP A 17 4.00 -5.03 -7.39
N LEU A 18 4.57 -3.91 -6.93
CA LEU A 18 3.87 -2.64 -6.80
C LEU A 18 3.53 -2.01 -8.15
N GLU A 19 4.38 -2.20 -9.16
CA GLU A 19 4.11 -1.76 -10.53
C GLU A 19 2.94 -2.54 -11.14
N VAL A 20 2.92 -3.87 -10.94
CA VAL A 20 1.80 -4.73 -11.34
C VAL A 20 0.52 -4.33 -10.60
N PHE A 21 0.60 -4.11 -9.29
CA PHE A 21 -0.53 -3.62 -8.50
C PHE A 21 -1.10 -2.32 -9.08
N ARG A 22 -0.25 -1.33 -9.39
CA ARG A 22 -0.69 -0.04 -9.95
C ARG A 22 -1.41 -0.24 -11.28
N ARG A 23 -0.86 -1.07 -12.16
CA ARG A 23 -1.51 -1.38 -13.45
C ARG A 23 -2.89 -2.01 -13.25
N LEU A 24 -3.01 -2.96 -12.30
CA LEU A 24 -4.29 -3.61 -12.02
C LEU A 24 -5.34 -2.65 -11.46
N ASP A 25 -4.94 -1.70 -10.61
CA ASP A 25 -5.83 -0.65 -10.07
C ASP A 25 -6.30 0.30 -11.18
N ASP A 26 -5.38 0.74 -12.04
CA ASP A 26 -5.69 1.61 -13.18
C ASP A 26 -6.64 0.93 -14.20
N GLU A 27 -6.42 -0.36 -14.47
CA GLU A 27 -7.24 -1.14 -15.42
C GLU A 27 -8.58 -1.57 -14.83
N ASN A 28 -8.71 -1.67 -13.50
CA ASN A 28 -9.88 -2.21 -12.83
C ASN A 28 -10.28 -1.36 -11.59
N PRO A 29 -10.72 -0.10 -11.80
CA PRO A 29 -10.96 0.86 -10.71
C PRO A 29 -12.11 0.47 -9.77
N ASP A 30 -12.98 -0.47 -10.18
CA ASP A 30 -14.12 -0.94 -9.38
C ASP A 30 -13.74 -2.06 -8.39
N LEU A 31 -12.53 -2.63 -8.50
CA LEU A 31 -12.11 -3.71 -7.62
C LEU A 31 -11.83 -3.18 -6.22
N ASN A 32 -12.35 -3.90 -5.22
CA ASN A 32 -11.98 -3.61 -3.85
C ASN A 32 -10.58 -4.16 -3.52
N ARG A 33 -10.03 -3.73 -2.39
CA ARG A 33 -8.70 -4.13 -1.92
C ARG A 33 -8.42 -5.64 -1.97
N GLU A 34 -9.36 -6.47 -1.52
CA GLU A 34 -9.15 -7.92 -1.45
C GLU A 34 -9.16 -8.53 -2.86
N GLU A 35 -9.98 -8.00 -3.76
CA GLU A 35 -10.02 -8.41 -5.17
C GLU A 35 -8.72 -8.03 -5.89
N LEU A 36 -8.21 -6.81 -5.68
CA LEU A 36 -6.92 -6.38 -6.23
C LEU A 36 -5.74 -7.20 -5.69
N LEU A 37 -5.73 -7.53 -4.40
CA LEU A 37 -4.71 -8.42 -3.83
C LEU A 37 -4.78 -9.82 -4.43
N SER A 38 -5.99 -10.33 -4.70
CA SER A 38 -6.17 -11.62 -5.36
C SER A 38 -5.69 -11.58 -6.81
N ALA A 39 -6.01 -10.53 -7.55
CA ALA A 39 -5.55 -10.32 -8.92
C ALA A 39 -4.02 -10.21 -8.98
N LEU A 40 -3.42 -9.42 -8.08
CA LEU A 40 -1.96 -9.29 -7.98
C LEU A 40 -1.29 -10.65 -7.79
N ARG A 41 -1.74 -11.46 -6.83
CA ARG A 41 -1.19 -12.81 -6.58
C ARG A 41 -1.25 -13.71 -7.82
N ARG A 42 -2.32 -13.61 -8.61
CA ARG A 42 -2.48 -14.38 -9.85
C ARG A 42 -1.51 -13.90 -10.92
N GLU A 43 -1.32 -12.59 -11.03
CA GLU A 43 -0.48 -11.97 -12.06
C GLU A 43 1.02 -12.17 -11.79
N VAL A 44 1.46 -12.02 -10.53
CA VAL A 44 2.89 -12.20 -10.17
C VAL A 44 3.28 -13.68 -9.96
N GLY A 45 2.30 -14.57 -9.75
CA GLY A 45 2.55 -16.00 -9.59
C GLY A 45 3.20 -16.41 -8.25
N HIS A 46 3.34 -15.48 -7.30
CA HIS A 46 3.82 -15.74 -5.94
C HIS A 46 3.06 -14.90 -4.91
N GLU A 47 3.29 -15.18 -3.63
CA GLU A 47 2.73 -14.36 -2.55
C GLU A 47 3.52 -13.04 -2.43
N PRO A 48 2.87 -11.86 -2.55
CA PRO A 48 3.53 -10.59 -2.35
C PRO A 48 4.09 -10.46 -0.93
N SER A 49 5.16 -9.68 -0.78
CA SER A 49 5.77 -9.52 0.53
C SER A 49 4.81 -8.84 1.53
N ARG A 50 5.08 -9.04 2.83
CA ARG A 50 4.34 -8.33 3.89
C ARG A 50 4.42 -6.80 3.76
N VAL A 51 5.48 -6.28 3.15
CA VAL A 51 5.64 -4.84 2.93
C VAL A 51 4.73 -4.37 1.82
N VAL A 52 4.69 -5.09 0.69
CA VAL A 52 3.77 -4.81 -0.43
C VAL A 52 2.31 -4.88 0.03
N ILE A 53 1.92 -5.97 0.71
CA ILE A 53 0.56 -6.12 1.26
C ILE A 53 0.22 -4.96 2.21
N ARG A 54 1.17 -4.51 3.02
CA ARG A 54 0.96 -3.37 3.91
C ARG A 54 0.77 -2.07 3.14
N ILE A 55 1.59 -1.81 2.12
CA ILE A 55 1.47 -0.62 1.27
C ILE A 55 0.10 -0.58 0.59
N ILE A 56 -0.33 -1.69 -0.01
CA ILE A 56 -1.65 -1.81 -0.65
C ILE A 56 -2.76 -1.56 0.38
N LYS A 57 -2.66 -2.14 1.58
CA LYS A 57 -3.63 -1.87 2.65
C LYS A 57 -3.72 -0.40 3.02
N LEU A 58 -2.58 0.30 3.08
CA LEU A 58 -2.52 1.73 3.38
C LEU A 58 -3.10 2.59 2.24
N TYR A 59 -2.89 2.19 0.99
CA TYR A 59 -3.48 2.84 -0.18
C TYR A 59 -5.02 2.87 -0.12
N PHE A 60 -5.62 1.77 0.34
CA PHE A 60 -7.07 1.65 0.54
C PHE A 60 -7.58 2.07 1.92
N ASP A 61 -6.73 2.64 2.78
CA ASP A 61 -7.11 2.99 4.15
C ASP A 61 -7.58 4.47 4.24
N PRO A 62 -8.90 4.75 4.35
CA PRO A 62 -9.44 6.11 4.48
C PRO A 62 -9.05 6.79 5.80
N TYR A 63 -8.44 6.05 6.75
CA TYR A 63 -8.03 6.56 8.03
C TYR A 63 -6.77 7.43 7.96
N TRP A 64 -6.00 7.38 6.87
CA TRP A 64 -4.87 8.32 6.66
C TRP A 64 -5.34 9.71 6.30
N GLU A 65 -6.38 9.86 5.49
CA GLU A 65 -7.03 11.17 5.27
C GLU A 65 -7.62 11.68 6.60
N SER A 66 -8.31 10.82 7.34
CA SER A 66 -8.88 11.20 8.64
C SER A 66 -7.81 11.61 9.67
N LYS A 67 -6.67 10.91 9.73
CA LYS A 67 -5.53 11.28 10.57
C LYS A 67 -4.81 12.53 10.08
N ALA A 68 -4.62 12.70 8.78
CA ALA A 68 -4.01 13.90 8.22
C ALA A 68 -4.89 15.13 8.49
N VAL A 69 -6.21 15.01 8.33
CA VAL A 69 -7.19 16.04 8.69
C VAL A 69 -7.20 16.31 10.19
N ALA A 70 -7.18 15.27 11.04
CA ALA A 70 -7.11 15.43 12.49
C ALA A 70 -5.80 16.12 12.92
N TRP A 71 -4.68 15.76 12.31
CA TRP A 71 -3.38 16.36 12.59
C TRP A 71 -3.30 17.81 12.12
N TRP A 72 -3.83 18.12 10.93
CA TRP A 72 -3.97 19.50 10.44
C TRP A 72 -4.83 20.37 11.37
N LYS A 73 -5.97 19.83 11.85
CA LYS A 73 -6.82 20.51 12.84
C LYS A 73 -6.13 20.75 14.19
N MET A 74 -5.21 19.87 14.60
CA MET A 74 -4.46 20.00 15.86
C MET A 74 -3.20 20.88 15.73
N ALA A 75 -2.58 20.96 14.55
CA ALA A 75 -1.38 21.77 14.31
C ALA A 75 -1.68 23.24 13.96
N GLY A 76 -2.95 23.57 13.69
CA GLY A 76 -3.42 24.92 13.34
C GLY A 76 -3.94 25.75 14.52
N ASN A 77 -3.65 25.38 15.77
CA ASN A 77 -3.99 26.13 16.98
C ASN A 77 -2.77 26.25 17.91
#